data_AF-A0A4S1XD20-F1
#
_entry.id   AF-A0A4S1XD20-F1
#
_cell.length_a   1.000
_cell.length_b   1.000
_cell.length_c   1.000
_cell.angle_alpha   90.00
_cell.angle_beta   90.00
_cell.angle_gamma   90.00
#
_symmetry.space_group_name_H-M   'P 1'
#
loop_
_entity.id
_entity.type
_entity.pdbx_description
1 polymer ?
#
loop_
_entity_poly.entity_id
_entity_poly.type
_entity_poly.pdbx_seq_one_letter_code
_entity_poly.pdbx_strand_id
1 'polypeptide(L)' 'MSKGRINSEGSMLTASRTFRFAGCSWAAVERAAHRNEDGVYVVRLSELARERNGHTHAQPR' A
#
# COMPACT_ATOMS: atom_id res chain seq x y z
N MET A 1 8.33 -16.65 6.39
CA MET A 1 8.15 -15.34 5.71
C MET A 1 7.71 -15.60 4.29
N SER A 2 6.46 -15.25 3.93
CA SER A 2 6.00 -15.35 2.54
C SER A 2 6.71 -14.27 1.72
N LYS A 3 7.51 -14.67 0.72
CA LYS A 3 8.14 -13.72 -0.21
C LYS A 3 7.07 -13.29 -1.21
N GLY A 4 6.58 -12.06 -1.09
CA GLY A 4 5.69 -11.48 -2.08
C GLY A 4 6.33 -11.56 -3.47
N ARG A 5 5.61 -12.09 -4.45
CA ARG A 5 6.10 -12.20 -5.83
C ARG A 5 5.62 -11.00 -6.63
N ILE A 6 6.55 -10.25 -7.22
CA ILE A 6 6.24 -9.21 -8.21
C ILE A 6 6.40 -9.85 -9.58
N ASN A 7 5.30 -10.00 -10.33
CA ASN A 7 5.27 -10.81 -11.54
C ASN A 7 5.57 -10.04 -12.84
N SER A 8 5.85 -8.72 -12.77
CA SER A 8 6.16 -7.91 -13.97
C SER A 8 6.93 -6.62 -13.62
N GLU A 9 7.61 -6.05 -14.62
CA GLU A 9 8.27 -4.74 -14.51
C GLU A 9 7.28 -3.62 -14.19
N GLY A 10 6.09 -3.64 -14.79
CA GLY A 10 5.01 -2.69 -14.49
C GLY A 10 4.58 -2.73 -13.02
N SER A 11 4.54 -3.91 -12.41
CA SER A 11 4.26 -4.05 -10.97
C SER A 11 5.40 -3.49 -10.10
N MET A 12 6.66 -3.63 -10.51
CA MET A 12 7.79 -2.98 -9.81
C MET A 12 7.70 -1.46 -9.87
N LEU A 13 7.43 -0.89 -11.04
CA LEU A 13 7.28 0.56 -11.22
C LEU A 13 6.13 1.11 -10.37
N THR A 14 5.02 0.38 -10.32
CA THR A 14 3.86 0.73 -9.48
C THR A 14 4.23 0.69 -8.00
N ALA A 15 4.85 -0.40 -7.52
CA ALA A 15 5.28 -0.52 -6.13
C ALA A 15 6.27 0.60 -5.73
N SER A 16 7.23 0.92 -6.60
CA SER A 16 8.20 2.01 -6.38
C SER A 16 7.52 3.38 -6.25
N ARG A 17 6.56 3.68 -7.14
CA ARG A 17 5.77 4.93 -7.06
C ARG A 17 4.96 5.02 -5.77
N THR A 18 4.30 3.93 -5.38
CA THR A 18 3.54 3.81 -4.12
C THR A 18 4.44 4.04 -2.91
N PHE A 19 5.61 3.38 -2.87
CA PHE A 19 6.58 3.53 -1.79
C PHE A 19 7.12 4.96 -1.69
N ARG A 20 7.46 5.58 -2.82
CA ARG A 20 7.90 6.98 -2.86
C ARG A 20 6.81 7.94 -2.38
N PHE A 21 5.57 7.70 -2.80
CA PHE A 21 4.43 8.53 -2.38
C PHE A 21 4.19 8.43 -0.87
N ALA A 22 4.40 7.24 -0.30
CA ALA A 22 4.36 6.97 1.14
C ALA A 22 5.57 7.56 1.91
N GLY A 23 6.38 8.42 1.30
CA GLY A 23 7.57 9.01 1.93
C GLY A 23 8.67 7.98 2.20
N CYS A 24 8.80 6.97 1.34
CA CYS A 24 9.71 5.84 1.51
C CYS A 24 9.44 5.02 2.79
N SER A 25 8.19 4.96 3.24
CA SER A 25 7.78 4.19 4.41
C SER A 25 6.95 2.97 4.01
N TRP A 26 7.52 1.77 4.13
CA TRP A 26 6.79 0.54 3.84
C TRP A 26 5.66 0.30 4.85
N ALA A 27 5.88 0.66 6.11
CA ALA A 27 4.86 0.60 7.15
C ALA A 27 3.61 1.45 6.82
N ALA A 28 3.79 2.59 6.13
CA ALA A 28 2.65 3.39 5.67
C ALA A 28 1.91 2.72 4.50
N VAL A 29 2.64 2.03 3.60
CA VAL A 29 2.04 1.20 2.54
C VAL A 29 1.24 0.06 3.14
N GLU A 30 1.76 -0.63 4.16
CA GLU A 30 1.06 -1.72 4.84
C GLU A 30 -0.22 -1.27 5.53
N ARG A 31 -0.23 -0.10 6.18
CA ARG A 31 -1.45 0.45 6.83
C ARG A 31 -2.52 0.88 5.83
N ALA A 32 -2.12 1.39 4.67
CA ALA A 32 -3.03 1.79 3.62
C ALA A 32 -3.51 0.61 2.75
N ALA A 33 -2.84 -0.54 2.82
CA ALA A 33 -3.21 -1.72 2.07
C ALA A 33 -4.46 -2.39 2.67
N HIS A 34 -5.40 -2.78 1.81
CA HIS A 34 -6.51 -3.65 2.18
C HIS A 34 -6.57 -4.85 1.25
N ARG A 35 -7.15 -5.96 1.74
CA ARG A 35 -7.31 -7.18 0.96
C ARG A 35 -8.70 -7.19 0.32
N ASN A 36 -8.78 -7.38 -0.99
CA ASN A 36 -10.07 -7.52 -1.69
C ASN A 36 -10.62 -8.96 -1.57
N GLU A 37 -11.79 -9.20 -2.15
CA GLU A 37 -12.48 -10.50 -2.14
C GLU A 37 -11.64 -11.63 -2.78
N ASP A 38 -10.78 -11.30 -3.74
CA ASP A 38 -9.86 -12.26 -4.39
C ASP A 38 -8.60 -12.54 -3.56
N GLY A 39 -8.48 -11.93 -2.38
CA GLY A 39 -7.30 -12.08 -1.54
C GLY A 39 -6.09 -11.26 -2.00
N VAL A 40 -6.26 -10.28 -2.88
CA VAL A 40 -5.21 -9.40 -3.39
C VAL A 40 -5.09 -8.15 -2.52
N TYR A 41 -3.86 -7.77 -2.17
CA TYR A 41 -3.58 -6.50 -1.48
C TYR A 41 -3.68 -5.34 -2.47
N VAL A 42 -4.58 -4.41 -2.18
CA VAL A 42 -4.82 -3.19 -2.95
C VAL A 42 -4.40 -1.99 -2.12
N VAL A 43 -3.68 -1.06 -2.73
CA VAL A 43 -3.27 0.21 -2.12
C VAL A 43 -3.75 1.34 -3.02
N ARG A 44 -4.67 2.18 -2.56
CA ARG A 44 -5.09 3.37 -3.32
C ARG A 44 -4.25 4.57 -2.92
N LEU A 45 -3.82 5.36 -3.91
CA LEU A 45 -3.01 6.57 -3.64
C LEU A 45 -3.73 7.58 -2.73
N SER A 46 -5.07 7.65 -2.81
CA SER A 46 -5.88 8.48 -1.92
C SER A 46 -5.81 8.04 -0.45
N GLU A 47 -5.68 6.74 -0.17
CA GLU A 47 -5.55 6.21 1.19
C GLU A 47 -4.17 6.52 1.77
N LEU A 48 -3.12 6.36 0.95
CA LEU A 48 -1.77 6.79 1.29
C LEU A 48 -1.67 8.29 1.55
N ALA A 49 -2.42 9.12 0.81
CA ALA A 49 -2.41 10.56 1.01
C ALA A 49 -2.97 10.94 2.40
N ARG A 50 -3.98 10.19 2.87
CA ARG A 50 -4.56 10.38 4.20
C ARG A 50 -3.58 9.97 5.30
N GLU A 51 -2.89 8.84 5.14
CA GLU A 51 -1.81 8.42 6.05
C GLU A 51 -0.66 9.43 6.11
N ARG A 52 -0.21 9.93 4.95
CA ARG A 52 0.85 10.96 4.87
C ARG A 52 0.46 12.25 5.58
N ASN A 53 -0.82 12.62 5.52
CA ASN A 53 -1.35 13.83 6.14
C ASN A 53 -1.80 13.62 7.60
N GLY A 54 -1.58 12.44 8.19
CA GLY A 54 -1.91 12.16 9.59
C GLY A 54 -3.39 11.89 9.87
N HIS A 55 -4.21 11.67 8.84
CA HIS A 55 -5.62 11.32 8.98
C HIS A 55 -5.79 9.80 9.03
N THR A 56 -5.43 9.20 10.16
CA THR A 56 -5.64 7.76 10.38
C THR A 56 -7.14 7.51 10.61
N HIS A 57 -7.80 6.83 9.67
CA HIS A 57 -9.08 6.18 9.97
C HIS A 57 -8.78 4.97 10.86
N ALA A 58 -9.29 4.99 12.10
CA ALA A 58 -9.45 3.78 12.87
C ALA A 58 -10.31 2.80 12.06
N GLN A 59 -9.75 1.66 11.67
CA GLN A 59 -10.54 0.56 11.13
C GLN A 59 -11.37 -0.06 12.28
N PRO A 60 -12.68 -0.26 12.12
CA PRO A 60 -13.42 -1.14 13.02
C PRO A 60 -12.95 -2.58 12.80
N ARG A 61 -12.82 -3.30 13.90
CA ARG A 61 -12.38 -4.70 13.99
C ARG A 61 -13.30 -5.65 13.23
#